data_AF-A0A2N1RR69-F1
#
_entry.id   AF-A0A2N1RR69-F1
#
_cell.length_a   1.000
_cell.length_b   1.000
_cell.length_c   1.000
_cell.angle_alpha   90.00
_cell.angle_beta   90.00
_cell.angle_gamma   90.00
#
_symmetry.space_group_name_H-M   'P 1'
#
loop_
_entity.id
_entity.type
_entity.pdbx_description
1 polymer ?
#
loop_
_entity_poly.entity_id
_entity_poly.type
_entity_poly.pdbx_seq_one_letter_code
_entity_poly.pdbx_strand_id
1 'polypeptide(L)'
;MEIALCYRILQIGESSSNEDISRSFKSMAMKYHPDKNPQRREWANEQMKVLNTAYSTLMSYRFSQGSAEAAQEIRKSETEHRPKPAPDRDTRRRAAQNEAAREEEREYLISRFVKAREDAKDVMYRYFQYNLYNFHRREERGNRKIYNDIIVSLRKSYHLIKKYTSLTQDRELLDHFNIFGRMIFDFYRASECLNIIDSYNDSYEVDAYRMYKKGDEHLHKCEKELFFDRHNRGFIDKRRTAPELLDAEHIFRRTVQLYKNSSWAVESSIKLEYVLSLKAYMILFFSEE
;
A
#
# COMPACT_ATOMS: atom_id res chain seq x y z
N MET A 1 1.09 18.46 -0.15
CA MET A 1 1.31 19.01 1.20
C MET A 1 2.75 18.72 1.59
N GLU A 2 3.49 19.69 2.13
CA GLU A 2 4.90 19.48 2.54
C GLU A 2 5.01 18.66 3.82
N ILE A 3 6.04 17.81 3.93
CA ILE A 3 6.23 16.91 5.08
C ILE A 3 6.39 17.68 6.40
N ALA A 4 7.18 18.76 6.42
CA ALA A 4 7.35 19.60 7.60
C ALA A 4 6.03 20.24 8.06
N LEU A 5 5.14 20.57 7.11
CA LEU A 5 3.80 21.05 7.44
C LEU A 5 2.93 19.94 8.04
N CYS A 6 3.02 18.69 7.56
CA CYS A 6 2.29 17.56 8.14
C CYS A 6 2.63 17.36 9.63
N TYR A 7 3.92 17.40 9.99
CA TYR A 7 4.35 17.31 11.40
C TYR A 7 3.77 18.45 12.26
N ARG A 8 3.75 19.68 11.73
CA ARG A 8 3.14 20.83 12.41
C ARG A 8 1.62 20.68 12.60
N ILE A 9 0.89 20.24 11.57
CA ILE A 9 -0.56 19.99 11.63
C ILE A 9 -0.86 18.94 12.71
N LEU A 10 -0.06 17.88 12.77
CA LEU A 10 -0.19 16.80 13.74
C LEU A 10 0.41 17.14 15.11
N GLN A 11 0.97 18.35 15.30
CA GLN A 11 1.55 18.83 16.57
C GLN A 11 2.60 17.88 17.18
N ILE A 12 3.48 17.35 16.33
CA ILE A 12 4.53 16.40 16.72
C ILE A 12 5.87 16.75 16.08
N GLY A 13 6.96 16.22 16.65
CA GLY A 13 8.30 16.40 16.11
C GLY A 13 8.65 15.37 15.03
N GLU A 14 9.69 15.66 14.24
CA GLU A 14 10.14 14.78 13.16
C GLU A 14 10.63 13.41 13.66
N SER A 15 11.13 13.36 14.90
CA SER A 15 11.61 12.16 15.58
C SER A 15 10.50 11.28 16.18
N SER A 16 9.22 11.68 16.08
CA SER A 16 8.10 10.92 16.64
C SER A 16 7.96 9.54 16.01
N SER A 17 7.55 8.55 16.81
CA SER A 17 7.27 7.19 16.31
C SER A 17 5.99 7.16 15.46
N ASN A 18 5.76 6.07 14.72
CA ASN A 18 4.49 5.91 13.98
C ASN A 18 3.30 5.82 14.94
N GLU A 19 3.50 5.23 16.12
CA GLU A 19 2.53 5.17 17.20
C GLU A 19 2.19 6.55 17.74
N ASP A 20 3.18 7.44 17.89
CA ASP A 20 2.95 8.82 18.32
C ASP A 20 2.18 9.62 17.26
N ILE A 21 2.49 9.41 15.97
CA ILE A 21 1.73 9.98 14.85
C ILE A 21 0.26 9.55 14.95
N SER A 22 0.00 8.25 15.06
CA SER A 22 -1.37 7.70 15.15
C SER A 22 -2.11 8.21 16.40
N ARG A 23 -1.41 8.29 17.54
CA ARG A 23 -1.98 8.82 18.79
C ARG A 23 -2.34 10.30 18.66
N SER A 24 -1.46 11.11 18.09
CA SER A 24 -1.72 12.54 17.89
C SER A 24 -2.86 12.76 16.90
N PHE A 25 -2.87 12.03 15.79
CA PHE A 25 -3.97 12.05 14.83
C PHE A 25 -5.32 11.78 15.52
N LYS A 26 -5.43 10.69 16.29
CA LYS A 26 -6.67 10.33 17.01
C LYS A 26 -7.11 11.43 17.98
N SER A 27 -6.16 12.02 18.70
CA SER A 27 -6.42 13.15 19.62
C SER A 27 -6.97 14.37 18.87
N MET A 28 -6.34 14.73 17.75
CA MET A 28 -6.72 15.88 16.93
C MET A 28 -8.06 15.66 16.21
N ALA A 29 -8.34 14.44 15.75
CA ALA A 29 -9.62 14.07 15.16
C ALA A 29 -10.75 14.28 16.18
N MET A 30 -10.54 13.87 17.44
CA MET A 30 -11.51 14.11 18.51
C MET A 30 -11.69 15.60 18.87
N LYS A 31 -10.71 16.46 18.56
CA LYS A 31 -10.81 17.93 18.75
C LYS A 31 -11.60 18.59 17.62
N TYR A 32 -11.38 18.15 16.39
CA TYR A 32 -12.03 18.67 15.18
C TYR A 32 -13.29 17.91 14.78
N HIS A 33 -13.77 16.99 15.60
CA HIS A 33 -14.98 16.22 15.32
C HIS A 33 -16.21 17.15 15.12
N PRO A 34 -17.00 16.99 14.04
CA PRO A 34 -18.13 17.87 13.72
C PRO A 34 -19.21 17.88 14.81
N ASP A 35 -19.51 16.73 15.42
CA ASP A 35 -20.49 16.65 16.52
C ASP A 35 -20.08 17.42 17.78
N LYS A 36 -18.77 17.61 18.02
CA LYS A 36 -18.26 18.44 19.11
C LYS A 36 -18.16 19.92 18.74
N ASN A 37 -18.33 20.23 17.46
CA ASN A 37 -18.25 21.57 16.90
C ASN A 37 -19.53 21.91 16.11
N PRO A 38 -20.75 21.73 16.68
CA PRO A 38 -22.01 21.80 15.94
C PRO A 38 -22.30 23.20 15.36
N GLN A 39 -21.77 24.26 15.98
CA GLN A 39 -21.93 25.64 15.49
C GLN A 39 -21.00 25.98 14.32
N ARG A 40 -20.01 25.13 14.01
CA ARG A 40 -18.98 25.37 12.99
C ARG A 40 -18.61 24.08 12.24
N ARG A 41 -19.61 23.30 11.84
CA ARG A 41 -19.44 21.98 11.20
C ARG A 41 -18.57 22.04 9.94
N GLU A 42 -18.80 23.03 9.07
CA GLU A 42 -18.01 23.19 7.85
C GLU A 42 -16.51 23.38 8.13
N TRP A 43 -16.18 24.24 9.11
CA TRP A 43 -14.80 24.40 9.57
C TRP A 43 -14.23 23.09 10.13
N ALA A 44 -15.02 22.36 10.92
CA ALA A 44 -14.62 21.09 11.50
C ALA A 44 -14.32 20.03 10.42
N ASN A 45 -15.19 19.92 9.41
CA ASN A 45 -15.01 19.02 8.26
C ASN A 45 -13.73 19.38 7.48
N GLU A 46 -13.49 20.67 7.23
CA GLU A 46 -12.26 21.12 6.54
C GLU A 46 -11.00 20.82 7.37
N GLN A 47 -11.02 21.04 8.69
CA GLN A 47 -9.91 20.66 9.57
C GLN A 47 -9.68 19.15 9.56
N MET A 48 -10.75 18.34 9.56
CA MET A 48 -10.65 16.88 9.48
C MET A 48 -10.02 16.45 8.15
N LYS A 49 -10.47 17.03 7.03
CA LYS A 49 -9.89 16.77 5.71
C LYS A 49 -8.39 17.11 5.66
N VAL A 50 -7.99 18.25 6.21
CA VAL A 50 -6.58 18.66 6.33
C VAL A 50 -5.80 17.68 7.20
N LEU A 51 -6.37 17.26 8.33
CA LEU A 51 -5.76 16.29 9.26
C LEU A 51 -5.57 14.91 8.61
N ASN A 52 -6.59 14.39 7.92
CA ASN A 52 -6.55 13.13 7.17
C ASN A 52 -5.49 13.19 6.06
N THR A 53 -5.41 14.32 5.36
CA THR A 53 -4.39 14.56 4.32
C THR A 53 -2.98 14.57 4.92
N ALA A 54 -2.78 15.26 6.04
CA ALA A 54 -1.48 15.34 6.71
C ALA A 54 -1.02 13.96 7.21
N TYR A 55 -1.92 13.21 7.87
CA TYR A 55 -1.64 11.86 8.36
C TYR A 55 -1.27 10.90 7.24
N SER A 56 -2.14 10.78 6.22
CA SER A 56 -1.89 9.88 5.10
C SER A 56 -0.63 10.24 4.32
N THR A 57 -0.36 11.53 4.09
CA THR A 57 0.87 12.00 3.43
C THR A 57 2.10 11.62 4.24
N LEU A 58 2.07 11.85 5.55
CA LEU A 58 3.22 11.58 6.41
C LEU A 58 3.51 10.08 6.54
N MET A 59 2.48 9.26 6.76
CA MET A 59 2.61 7.81 6.85
C MET A 59 3.12 7.21 5.52
N SER A 60 2.57 7.65 4.39
CA SER A 60 3.04 7.28 3.05
C SER A 60 4.50 7.65 2.83
N TYR A 61 4.89 8.88 3.22
CA TYR A 61 6.27 9.33 3.14
C TYR A 61 7.20 8.43 3.96
N ARG A 62 6.89 8.18 5.23
CA ARG A 62 7.72 7.35 6.11
C ARG A 62 7.87 5.92 5.61
N PHE A 63 6.82 5.34 5.04
CA PHE A 63 6.90 4.02 4.41
C PHE A 63 7.87 4.02 3.22
N SER A 64 7.77 5.04 2.37
CA SER A 64 8.59 5.20 1.16
C SER A 64 10.06 5.56 1.43
N GLN A 65 10.39 6.05 2.63
CA GLN A 65 11.78 6.28 3.03
C GLN A 65 12.49 4.95 3.30
N GLY A 66 13.78 4.87 2.98
CA GLY A 66 14.59 3.68 3.27
C GLY A 66 14.58 3.35 4.77
N SER A 67 14.49 2.07 5.13
CA SER A 67 14.61 1.60 6.52
C SER A 67 15.97 0.97 6.77
N ALA A 68 16.42 0.97 8.03
CA ALA A 68 17.67 0.32 8.42
C ALA A 68 17.61 -1.21 8.17
N GLU A 69 16.45 -1.84 8.39
CA GLU A 69 16.28 -3.28 8.11
C GLU A 69 16.34 -3.58 6.61
N ALA A 70 15.73 -2.71 5.77
CA ALA A 70 15.84 -2.83 4.32
C ALA A 70 17.30 -2.69 3.87
N ALA A 71 18.03 -1.71 4.40
CA ALA A 71 19.45 -1.53 4.11
C ALA A 71 20.32 -2.74 4.52
N GLN A 72 20.01 -3.39 5.65
CA GLN A 72 20.73 -4.59 6.10
C GLN A 72 20.47 -5.80 5.20
N GLU A 73 19.23 -6.02 4.76
CA GLU A 73 18.92 -7.12 3.85
C GLU A 73 19.50 -6.89 2.45
N ILE A 74 19.48 -5.64 1.99
CA ILE A 74 20.13 -5.20 0.76
C ILE A 74 21.62 -5.57 0.79
N ARG A 75 22.31 -5.31 1.90
CA ARG A 75 23.72 -5.70 2.06
C ARG A 75 23.92 -7.21 2.04
N LYS A 76 23.04 -7.98 2.69
CA LYS A 76 23.09 -9.46 2.63
C LYS A 76 22.91 -9.98 1.19
N SER A 77 21.97 -9.41 0.43
CA SER A 77 21.75 -9.79 -0.97
C SER A 77 22.96 -9.51 -1.87
N GLU A 78 23.71 -8.44 -1.58
CA GLU A 78 24.94 -8.08 -2.33
C GLU A 78 26.10 -9.02 -2.03
N THR A 79 26.24 -9.47 -0.78
CA THR A 79 27.26 -10.47 -0.42
C THR A 79 27.01 -11.84 -1.05
N GLU A 80 25.76 -12.19 -1.36
CA GLU A 80 25.40 -13.45 -2.02
C GLU A 80 25.70 -13.45 -3.53
N HIS A 81 25.71 -12.29 -4.19
CA HIS A 81 25.89 -12.16 -5.65
C HIS A 81 27.11 -11.29 -5.99
N ARG A 82 28.31 -11.79 -5.68
CA ARG A 82 29.56 -11.19 -6.16
C ARG A 82 30.02 -11.92 -7.44
N PRO A 83 29.91 -11.32 -8.63
CA PRO A 83 30.39 -11.95 -9.85
C PRO A 83 31.91 -12.15 -9.77
N LYS A 84 32.39 -13.32 -10.20
CA LYS A 84 33.83 -13.63 -10.27
C LYS A 84 34.48 -12.79 -11.40
N PRO A 85 35.73 -12.32 -11.24
CA PRO A 85 36.42 -11.57 -12.30
C PRO A 85 36.54 -12.42 -13.56
N ALA A 86 36.06 -11.92 -14.69
CA ALA A 86 36.17 -12.59 -15.97
C ALA A 86 37.63 -12.54 -16.48
N PRO A 87 38.21 -13.65 -16.97
CA PRO A 87 39.54 -13.66 -17.58
C PRO A 87 39.52 -13.01 -18.96
N ASP A 88 40.58 -12.26 -19.27
CA ASP A 88 40.72 -11.47 -20.50
C ASP A 88 40.83 -12.35 -21.76
N ARG A 89 39.81 -12.37 -22.63
CA ARG A 89 39.80 -13.10 -23.92
C ARG A 89 38.96 -12.41 -25.01
N ASP A 90 39.18 -12.90 -26.24
CA ASP A 90 38.76 -12.47 -27.59
C ASP A 90 37.32 -11.91 -27.79
N THR A 91 37.15 -11.01 -28.77
CA THR A 91 35.96 -10.15 -28.97
C THR A 91 34.64 -10.90 -29.26
N ARG A 92 34.66 -12.01 -30.01
CA ARG A 92 33.46 -12.86 -30.20
C ARG A 92 33.07 -13.63 -28.94
N ARG A 93 34.06 -14.07 -28.14
CA ARG A 93 33.82 -14.68 -26.83
C ARG A 93 33.28 -13.66 -25.82
N ARG A 94 33.72 -12.40 -25.90
CA ARG A 94 33.18 -11.30 -25.07
C ARG A 94 31.70 -11.03 -25.33
N ALA A 95 31.24 -11.06 -26.58
CA ALA A 95 29.82 -10.86 -26.89
C ALA A 95 28.94 -11.96 -26.28
N ALA A 96 29.29 -13.23 -26.48
CA ALA A 96 28.57 -14.36 -25.90
C ALA A 96 28.66 -14.40 -24.35
N GLN A 97 29.81 -14.02 -23.77
CA GLN A 97 29.97 -13.90 -22.32
C GLN A 97 29.15 -12.76 -21.73
N ASN A 98 29.05 -11.63 -22.43
CA ASN A 98 28.23 -10.50 -22.00
C ASN A 98 26.73 -10.81 -22.11
N GLU A 99 26.32 -11.59 -23.10
CA GLU A 99 24.95 -12.07 -23.25
C GLU A 99 24.59 -13.08 -22.14
N ALA A 100 25.45 -14.07 -21.89
CA ALA A 100 25.29 -15.02 -20.79
C ALA A 100 25.27 -14.32 -19.42
N ALA A 101 26.14 -13.33 -19.19
CA ALA A 101 26.16 -12.57 -17.95
C ALA A 101 24.87 -11.75 -17.74
N ARG A 102 24.29 -11.20 -18.82
CA ARG A 102 23.00 -10.49 -18.76
C ARG A 102 21.85 -11.43 -18.47
N GLU A 103 21.87 -12.64 -19.03
CA GLU A 103 20.87 -13.67 -18.77
C GLU A 103 20.95 -14.17 -17.31
N GLU A 104 22.16 -14.41 -16.80
CA GLU A 104 22.38 -14.75 -15.38
C GLU A 104 21.90 -13.63 -14.44
N GLU A 105 22.19 -12.37 -14.75
CA GLU A 105 21.70 -11.22 -13.99
C GLU A 105 20.16 -11.13 -14.03
N ARG A 106 19.56 -11.36 -15.20
CA ARG A 106 18.10 -11.37 -15.39
C ARG A 106 17.45 -12.47 -14.55
N GLU A 107 17.95 -13.70 -14.61
CA GLU A 107 17.46 -14.84 -13.81
C GLU A 107 17.61 -14.60 -12.31
N TYR A 108 18.74 -14.03 -11.89
CA TYR A 108 18.96 -13.65 -10.49
C TYR A 108 17.89 -12.66 -10.03
N LEU A 109 17.64 -11.58 -10.79
CA LEU A 109 16.62 -10.59 -10.45
C LEU A 109 15.21 -11.18 -10.42
N ILE A 110 14.88 -12.07 -11.36
CA ILE A 110 13.59 -12.80 -11.35
C ILE A 110 13.44 -13.60 -10.06
N SER A 111 14.44 -14.42 -9.71
CA SER A 111 14.41 -15.25 -8.50
C SER A 111 14.25 -14.41 -7.24
N ARG A 112 15.00 -13.31 -7.13
CA ARG A 112 14.92 -12.38 -5.99
C ARG A 112 13.57 -11.65 -5.92
N PHE A 113 12.99 -11.28 -7.07
CA PHE A 113 11.67 -10.68 -7.14
C PHE A 113 10.57 -11.66 -6.73
N VAL A 114 10.60 -12.90 -7.26
CA VAL A 114 9.64 -13.94 -6.91
C VAL A 114 9.64 -14.18 -5.40
N LYS A 115 10.82 -14.28 -4.77
CA LYS A 115 10.93 -14.40 -3.31
C LYS A 115 10.31 -13.21 -2.57
N ALA A 116 10.67 -11.97 -2.95
CA ALA A 116 10.11 -10.77 -2.32
C ALA A 116 8.58 -10.66 -2.49
N ARG A 117 8.07 -11.16 -3.62
CA ARG A 117 6.64 -11.24 -3.94
C ARG A 117 5.91 -12.26 -3.10
N GLU A 118 6.44 -13.47 -2.93
CA GLU A 118 5.85 -14.48 -2.05
C GLU A 118 5.86 -14.01 -0.59
N ASP A 119 6.98 -13.46 -0.11
CA ASP A 119 7.06 -12.88 1.25
C ASP A 119 5.98 -11.79 1.47
N ALA A 120 5.75 -10.94 0.48
CA ALA A 120 4.71 -9.91 0.53
C ALA A 120 3.29 -10.50 0.51
N LYS A 121 3.05 -11.55 -0.29
CA LYS A 121 1.77 -12.25 -0.33
C LYS A 121 1.46 -12.96 0.98
N ASP A 122 2.45 -13.57 1.62
CA ASP A 122 2.27 -14.25 2.90
C ASP A 122 1.87 -13.28 4.03
N VAL A 123 2.40 -12.06 4.02
CA VAL A 123 2.00 -11.05 5.00
C VAL A 123 0.63 -10.46 4.70
N MET A 124 0.25 -10.32 3.41
CA MET A 124 -1.11 -9.95 3.01
C MET A 124 -2.11 -11.05 3.37
N TYR A 125 -1.76 -12.33 3.21
CA TYR A 125 -2.57 -13.45 3.67
C TYR A 125 -2.87 -13.34 5.17
N ARG A 126 -1.84 -13.10 6.00
CA ARG A 126 -1.99 -12.91 7.44
C ARG A 126 -2.90 -11.71 7.76
N TYR A 127 -2.82 -10.63 7.01
CA TYR A 127 -3.71 -9.48 7.19
C TYR A 127 -5.20 -9.87 7.11
N PHE A 128 -5.58 -10.69 6.12
CA PHE A 128 -6.95 -11.20 5.99
C PHE A 128 -7.27 -12.29 7.00
N GLN A 129 -6.33 -13.18 7.30
CA GLN A 129 -6.49 -14.26 8.29
C GLN A 129 -6.90 -13.70 9.67
N TYR A 130 -6.24 -12.64 10.12
CA TYR A 130 -6.53 -11.98 11.40
C TYR A 130 -7.65 -10.93 11.31
N ASN A 131 -8.26 -10.75 10.13
CA ASN A 131 -9.30 -9.76 9.87
C ASN A 131 -8.88 -8.32 10.21
N LEU A 132 -7.64 -7.93 9.90
CA LEU A 132 -7.06 -6.64 10.28
C LEU A 132 -7.57 -5.45 9.43
N TYR A 133 -8.38 -5.73 8.41
CA TYR A 133 -9.20 -4.73 7.70
C TYR A 133 -10.29 -4.14 8.61
N ASN A 134 -10.71 -4.88 9.63
CA ASN A 134 -11.57 -4.36 10.67
C ASN A 134 -10.72 -3.56 11.67
N PHE A 135 -10.93 -2.24 11.69
CA PHE A 135 -10.19 -1.32 12.54
C PHE A 135 -10.25 -1.71 14.03
N HIS A 136 -11.42 -2.10 14.54
CA HIS A 136 -11.58 -2.48 15.95
C HIS A 136 -10.73 -3.70 16.29
N ARG A 137 -10.73 -4.72 15.42
CA ARG A 137 -9.88 -5.91 15.60
C ARG A 137 -8.40 -5.55 15.53
N ARG A 138 -8.01 -4.69 14.59
CA ARG A 138 -6.62 -4.22 14.43
C ARG A 138 -6.09 -3.49 15.66
N GLU A 139 -6.94 -2.74 16.36
CA GLU A 139 -6.55 -1.99 17.56
C GLU A 139 -6.38 -2.84 18.82
N GLU A 140 -6.83 -4.10 18.84
CA GLU A 140 -6.60 -5.04 19.94
C GLU A 140 -5.09 -5.27 20.18
N ARG A 141 -4.67 -5.42 21.44
CA ARG A 141 -3.23 -5.48 21.80
C ARG A 141 -2.43 -6.50 20.98
N GLY A 142 -2.95 -7.72 20.82
CA GLY A 142 -2.28 -8.77 20.05
C GLY A 142 -2.21 -8.46 18.56
N ASN A 143 -3.33 -8.05 17.98
CA ASN A 143 -3.46 -7.77 16.56
C ASN A 143 -2.67 -6.52 16.13
N ARG A 144 -2.50 -5.53 17.00
CA ARG A 144 -1.69 -4.35 16.71
C ARG A 144 -0.23 -4.70 16.44
N LYS A 145 0.33 -5.61 17.24
CA LYS A 145 1.70 -6.12 17.00
C LYS A 145 1.78 -6.85 15.67
N ILE A 146 0.83 -7.72 15.38
CA ILE A 146 0.75 -8.47 14.12
C ILE A 146 0.68 -7.50 12.93
N TYR A 147 -0.16 -6.46 13.02
CA TYR A 147 -0.28 -5.44 11.98
C TYR A 147 1.04 -4.69 11.77
N ASN A 148 1.69 -4.24 12.84
CA ASN A 148 2.99 -3.56 12.76
C ASN A 148 4.06 -4.45 12.11
N ASP A 149 4.10 -5.73 12.48
CA ASP A 149 5.03 -6.71 11.87
C ASP A 149 4.74 -6.89 10.38
N ILE A 150 3.46 -6.94 9.96
CA ILE A 150 3.05 -6.97 8.55
C ILE A 150 3.55 -5.72 7.81
N ILE A 151 3.37 -4.52 8.38
CA ILE A 151 3.81 -3.29 7.73
C ILE A 151 5.33 -3.25 7.56
N VAL A 152 6.10 -3.70 8.55
CA VAL A 152 7.56 -3.80 8.44
C VAL A 152 7.97 -4.76 7.31
N SER A 153 7.33 -5.93 7.22
CA SER A 153 7.58 -6.90 6.15
C SER A 153 7.20 -6.35 4.77
N LEU A 154 6.03 -5.71 4.62
CA LEU A 154 5.62 -5.08 3.36
C LEU A 154 6.60 -3.98 2.93
N ARG A 155 7.03 -3.13 3.87
CA ARG A 155 8.01 -2.09 3.62
C ARG A 155 9.34 -2.67 3.15
N LYS A 156 9.79 -3.78 3.75
CA LYS A 156 10.99 -4.50 3.32
C LYS A 156 10.86 -4.97 1.87
N SER A 157 9.78 -5.67 1.52
CA SER A 157 9.55 -6.15 0.15
C SER A 157 9.49 -4.99 -0.86
N TYR A 158 8.80 -3.90 -0.51
CA TYR A 158 8.73 -2.68 -1.33
C TYR A 158 10.13 -2.13 -1.66
N HIS A 159 11.01 -2.00 -0.66
CA HIS A 159 12.36 -1.47 -0.87
C HIS A 159 13.28 -2.43 -1.63
N LEU A 160 13.14 -3.74 -1.43
CA LEU A 160 13.86 -4.73 -2.23
C LEU A 160 13.47 -4.64 -3.71
N ILE A 161 12.18 -4.57 -4.01
CA ILE A 161 11.67 -4.43 -5.38
C ILE A 161 12.17 -3.12 -6.00
N LYS A 162 12.09 -2.00 -5.26
CA LYS A 162 12.61 -0.70 -5.71
C LYS A 162 14.11 -0.75 -6.01
N LYS A 163 14.89 -1.50 -5.23
CA LYS A 163 16.30 -1.75 -5.53
C LYS A 163 16.44 -2.53 -6.83
N TYR A 164 15.71 -3.62 -7.01
CA TYR A 164 15.78 -4.43 -8.24
C TYR A 164 15.45 -3.61 -9.49
N THR A 165 14.47 -2.69 -9.41
CA THR A 165 14.17 -1.71 -10.47
C THR A 165 15.38 -0.86 -10.85
N SER A 166 16.25 -0.50 -9.89
CA SER A 166 17.47 0.27 -10.16
C SER A 166 18.63 -0.53 -10.77
N LEU A 167 18.52 -1.85 -10.78
CA LEU A 167 19.58 -2.76 -11.25
C LEU A 167 19.38 -3.25 -12.69
N THR A 168 18.23 -2.98 -13.33
CA THR A 168 17.94 -3.48 -14.67
C THR A 168 17.38 -2.40 -15.59
N GLN A 169 17.54 -2.62 -16.90
CA GLN A 169 16.91 -1.85 -17.97
C GLN A 169 15.93 -2.72 -18.78
N ASP A 170 15.73 -3.98 -18.40
CA ASP A 170 14.77 -4.89 -19.02
C ASP A 170 13.35 -4.38 -18.77
N ARG A 171 12.63 -4.03 -19.84
CA ARG A 171 11.28 -3.45 -19.76
C ARG A 171 10.28 -4.39 -19.09
N GLU A 172 10.36 -5.69 -19.37
CA GLU A 172 9.43 -6.66 -18.81
C GLU A 172 9.63 -6.77 -17.29
N LEU A 173 10.87 -6.85 -16.83
CA LEU A 173 11.17 -6.86 -15.39
C LEU A 173 10.75 -5.56 -14.72
N LEU A 174 11.04 -4.41 -15.35
CA LEU A 174 10.64 -3.11 -14.84
C LEU A 174 9.13 -3.01 -14.68
N ASP A 175 8.34 -3.49 -15.64
CA ASP A 175 6.89 -3.51 -15.57
C ASP A 175 6.41 -4.36 -14.39
N HIS A 176 6.95 -5.57 -14.22
CA HIS A 176 6.61 -6.44 -13.08
C HIS A 176 6.97 -5.82 -11.73
N PHE A 177 8.17 -5.24 -11.61
CA PHE A 177 8.65 -4.65 -10.36
C PHE A 177 7.83 -3.40 -10.01
N ASN A 178 7.57 -2.54 -10.98
CA ASN A 178 6.82 -1.30 -10.76
C ASN A 178 5.35 -1.58 -10.43
N ILE A 179 4.68 -2.48 -11.16
CA ILE A 179 3.27 -2.82 -10.91
C ILE A 179 3.11 -3.44 -9.52
N PHE A 180 3.94 -4.42 -9.17
CA PHE A 180 3.83 -5.08 -7.87
C PHE A 180 4.29 -4.18 -6.72
N GLY A 181 5.37 -3.42 -6.89
CA GLY A 181 5.83 -2.45 -5.90
C GLY A 181 4.80 -1.36 -5.62
N ARG A 182 4.12 -0.87 -6.67
CA ARG A 182 3.01 0.08 -6.53
C ARG A 182 1.82 -0.52 -5.79
N MET A 183 1.45 -1.77 -6.10
CA MET A 183 0.38 -2.47 -5.42
C MET A 183 0.66 -2.63 -3.92
N ILE A 184 1.88 -3.01 -3.52
CA ILE A 184 2.28 -3.06 -2.09
C ILE A 184 2.11 -1.69 -1.42
N PHE A 185 2.59 -0.63 -2.07
CA PHE A 185 2.55 0.71 -1.51
C PHE A 185 1.12 1.21 -1.32
N ASP A 186 0.26 1.02 -2.31
CA ASP A 186 -1.13 1.45 -2.23
C ASP A 186 -1.96 0.53 -1.32
N PHE A 187 -1.65 -0.78 -1.22
CA PHE A 187 -2.23 -1.68 -0.22
C PHE A 187 -1.95 -1.15 1.20
N TYR A 188 -0.70 -0.80 1.50
CA TYR A 188 -0.33 -0.21 2.79
C TYR A 188 -1.14 1.07 3.09
N ARG A 189 -1.23 1.98 2.11
CA ARG A 189 -1.98 3.22 2.30
C ARG A 189 -3.47 2.95 2.53
N ALA A 190 -4.05 2.01 1.79
CA ALA A 190 -5.42 1.58 1.97
C ALA A 190 -5.67 0.87 3.31
N SER A 191 -4.67 0.14 3.85
CA SER A 191 -4.79 -0.56 5.14
C SER A 191 -4.73 0.39 6.34
N GLU A 192 -4.05 1.53 6.20
CA GLU A 192 -3.98 2.59 7.21
C GLU A 192 -5.27 3.40 7.37
N CYS A 193 -6.21 3.31 6.42
CA CYS A 193 -7.51 3.97 6.51
C CYS A 193 -8.28 3.52 7.77
N LEU A 194 -9.00 4.45 8.39
CA LEU A 194 -9.60 4.25 9.71
C LEU A 194 -11.02 3.70 9.65
N ASN A 195 -11.74 3.91 8.53
CA ASN A 195 -13.05 3.32 8.24
C ASN A 195 -14.15 3.61 9.29
N ILE A 196 -14.02 4.67 10.10
CA ILE A 196 -14.98 5.07 11.14
C ILE A 196 -15.65 6.38 10.74
N ILE A 197 -16.99 6.41 10.71
CA ILE A 197 -17.77 7.62 10.40
C ILE A 197 -17.54 8.74 11.43
N ASP A 198 -17.27 9.94 10.92
CA ASP A 198 -16.96 11.14 11.72
C ASP A 198 -18.19 11.89 12.26
N SER A 199 -19.38 11.69 11.70
CA SER A 199 -20.62 12.32 12.20
C SER A 199 -21.85 11.64 11.61
N TYR A 200 -22.89 11.48 12.44
CA TYR A 200 -24.22 11.03 12.00
C TYR A 200 -25.19 12.20 11.75
N ASN A 201 -24.77 13.44 12.07
CA ASN A 201 -25.64 14.61 12.06
C ASN A 201 -25.48 15.48 10.80
N ASP A 202 -24.51 15.16 9.94
CA ASP A 202 -24.27 15.83 8.67
C ASP A 202 -24.60 14.88 7.52
N SER A 203 -25.71 15.13 6.81
CA SER A 203 -26.18 14.23 5.74
C SER A 203 -25.18 14.10 4.60
N TYR A 204 -24.43 15.16 4.30
CA TYR A 204 -23.43 15.16 3.23
C TYR A 204 -22.25 14.23 3.59
N GLU A 205 -21.77 14.29 4.83
CA GLU A 205 -20.73 13.36 5.33
C GLU A 205 -21.24 11.93 5.45
N VAL A 206 -22.48 11.74 5.90
CA VAL A 206 -23.12 10.42 6.01
C VAL A 206 -23.23 9.76 4.64
N ASP A 207 -23.67 10.50 3.62
CA ASP A 207 -23.81 9.95 2.26
C ASP A 207 -22.45 9.69 1.61
N ALA A 208 -21.44 10.53 1.85
CA ALA A 208 -20.06 10.28 1.44
C ALA A 208 -19.51 8.99 2.08
N TYR A 209 -19.70 8.82 3.39
CA TYR A 209 -19.30 7.61 4.11
C TYR A 209 -20.01 6.35 3.59
N ARG A 210 -21.32 6.42 3.34
CA ARG A 210 -22.07 5.28 2.78
C ARG A 210 -21.52 4.84 1.44
N MET A 211 -21.21 5.79 0.56
CA MET A 211 -20.60 5.48 -0.74
C MET A 211 -19.20 4.91 -0.57
N TYR A 212 -18.37 5.51 0.29
CA TYR A 212 -17.06 4.97 0.64
C TYR A 212 -17.17 3.52 1.12
N LYS A 213 -18.07 3.26 2.08
CA LYS A 213 -18.24 1.94 2.69
C LYS A 213 -18.69 0.89 1.68
N LYS A 214 -19.62 1.25 0.79
CA LYS A 214 -20.06 0.37 -0.31
C LYS A 214 -18.89 0.02 -1.24
N GLY A 215 -18.08 1.00 -1.62
CA GLY A 215 -16.88 0.77 -2.44
C GLY A 215 -15.86 -0.14 -1.73
N ASP A 216 -15.65 0.08 -0.44
CA ASP A 216 -14.73 -0.70 0.39
C ASP A 216 -15.20 -2.15 0.56
N GLU A 217 -16.51 -2.41 0.63
CA GLU A 217 -17.07 -3.77 0.65
C GLU A 217 -16.81 -4.54 -0.64
N HIS A 218 -17.01 -3.90 -1.80
CA HIS A 218 -16.69 -4.48 -3.10
C HIS A 218 -15.19 -4.77 -3.22
N LEU A 219 -14.35 -3.79 -2.87
CA LEU A 219 -12.90 -3.95 -2.85
C LEU A 219 -12.46 -5.10 -1.94
N HIS A 220 -12.97 -5.15 -0.71
CA HIS A 220 -12.61 -6.18 0.27
C HIS A 220 -12.83 -7.60 -0.24
N LYS A 221 -13.95 -7.84 -0.96
CA LYS A 221 -14.21 -9.15 -1.56
C LYS A 221 -13.14 -9.53 -2.59
N CYS A 222 -12.67 -8.58 -3.40
CA CYS A 222 -11.58 -8.82 -4.34
C CYS A 222 -10.27 -9.14 -3.64
N GLU A 223 -9.89 -8.36 -2.63
CA GLU A 223 -8.64 -8.56 -1.92
C GLU A 223 -8.60 -9.88 -1.18
N LYS A 224 -9.71 -10.23 -0.51
CA LYS A 224 -9.85 -11.48 0.21
C LYS A 224 -9.72 -12.66 -0.76
N GLU A 225 -10.34 -12.57 -1.93
CA GLU A 225 -10.21 -13.59 -2.97
C GLU A 225 -8.75 -13.73 -3.44
N LEU A 226 -8.05 -12.61 -3.70
CA LEU A 226 -6.67 -12.60 -4.18
C LEU A 226 -5.63 -13.10 -3.16
N PHE A 227 -5.75 -12.66 -1.91
CA PHE A 227 -4.71 -12.82 -0.90
C PHE A 227 -5.04 -13.88 0.16
N PHE A 228 -6.29 -14.36 0.24
CA PHE A 228 -6.69 -15.35 1.23
C PHE A 228 -7.38 -16.57 0.61
N ASP A 229 -8.52 -16.40 -0.05
CA ASP A 229 -9.33 -17.53 -0.53
C ASP A 229 -8.60 -18.31 -1.64
N ARG A 230 -7.96 -17.63 -2.60
CA ARG A 230 -7.10 -18.28 -3.61
C ARG A 230 -5.99 -19.09 -2.98
N HIS A 231 -5.33 -18.57 -1.94
CA HIS A 231 -4.22 -19.28 -1.30
C HIS A 231 -4.69 -20.61 -0.70
N ASN A 232 -5.89 -20.62 -0.11
CA ASN A 232 -6.50 -21.81 0.46
C ASN A 232 -7.08 -22.76 -0.61
N ARG A 233 -7.54 -22.22 -1.76
CA ARG A 233 -8.27 -22.97 -2.81
C ARG A 233 -7.40 -23.42 -3.98
N GLY A 234 -6.27 -22.76 -4.24
CA GLY A 234 -5.34 -23.05 -5.33
C GLY A 234 -5.61 -22.33 -6.66
N PHE A 235 -6.79 -21.72 -6.87
CA PHE A 235 -7.14 -20.99 -8.09
C PHE A 235 -7.93 -19.71 -7.79
N ILE A 236 -7.93 -18.74 -8.71
CA ILE A 236 -8.66 -17.46 -8.59
C ILE A 236 -10.06 -17.53 -9.21
N ASP A 237 -11.07 -17.00 -8.52
CA ASP A 237 -12.41 -16.81 -9.09
C ASP A 237 -12.50 -15.47 -9.83
N LYS A 238 -12.01 -15.44 -11.08
CA LYS A 238 -12.03 -14.22 -11.90
C LYS A 238 -13.45 -13.72 -12.20
N ARG A 239 -14.42 -14.64 -12.33
CA ARG A 239 -15.82 -14.32 -12.65
C ARG A 239 -16.45 -13.47 -11.56
N ARG A 240 -16.08 -13.73 -10.31
CA ARG A 240 -16.51 -12.92 -9.16
C ARG A 240 -15.64 -11.70 -8.94
N THR A 241 -14.32 -11.84 -9.07
CA THR A 241 -13.37 -10.78 -8.69
C THR A 241 -13.43 -9.57 -9.61
N ALA A 242 -13.54 -9.77 -10.93
CA ALA A 242 -13.49 -8.67 -11.89
C ALA A 242 -14.69 -7.70 -11.78
N PRO A 243 -15.95 -8.15 -11.68
CA PRO A 243 -17.09 -7.26 -11.46
C PRO A 243 -16.99 -6.47 -10.15
N GLU A 244 -16.62 -7.13 -9.06
CA GLU A 244 -16.48 -6.49 -7.74
C GLU A 244 -15.41 -5.38 -7.78
N LEU A 245 -14.30 -5.58 -8.51
CA LEU A 245 -13.25 -4.57 -8.64
C LEU A 245 -13.68 -3.38 -9.50
N LEU A 246 -14.46 -3.63 -10.56
CA LEU A 246 -15.04 -2.58 -11.42
C LEU A 246 -16.07 -1.74 -10.66
N ASP A 247 -16.91 -2.38 -9.85
CA ASP A 247 -17.88 -1.69 -9.01
C ASP A 247 -17.19 -0.81 -7.96
N ALA A 248 -16.14 -1.34 -7.30
CA ALA A 248 -15.31 -0.56 -6.38
C ALA A 248 -14.70 0.66 -7.09
N GLU A 249 -14.11 0.47 -8.27
CA GLU A 249 -13.54 1.58 -9.07
C GLU A 249 -14.59 2.66 -9.38
N HIS A 250 -15.74 2.24 -9.90
CA HIS A 250 -16.82 3.16 -10.26
C HIS A 250 -17.33 3.94 -9.04
N ILE A 251 -17.56 3.25 -7.93
CA ILE A 251 -18.04 3.87 -6.69
C ILE A 251 -17.03 4.88 -6.17
N PHE A 252 -15.75 4.52 -5.99
CA PHE A 252 -14.77 5.47 -5.45
C PHE A 252 -14.52 6.66 -6.38
N ARG A 253 -14.48 6.48 -7.70
CA ARG A 253 -14.42 7.60 -8.66
C ARG A 253 -15.57 8.57 -8.46
N ARG A 254 -16.80 8.03 -8.35
CA ARG A 254 -18.00 8.82 -8.13
C ARG A 254 -17.99 9.51 -6.77
N THR A 255 -17.55 8.84 -5.70
CA THR A 255 -17.44 9.41 -4.36
C THR A 255 -16.50 10.61 -4.35
N VAL A 256 -15.29 10.48 -4.94
CA VAL A 256 -14.31 11.57 -4.99
C VAL A 256 -14.83 12.77 -5.80
N GLN A 257 -15.58 12.53 -6.88
CA GLN A 257 -16.15 13.59 -7.71
C GLN A 257 -17.31 14.32 -7.01
N LEU A 258 -18.27 13.59 -6.43
CA LEU A 258 -19.46 14.16 -5.82
C LEU A 258 -19.16 14.79 -4.45
N TYR A 259 -18.28 14.17 -3.65
CA TYR A 259 -18.02 14.55 -2.27
C TYR A 259 -16.64 15.15 -2.06
N LYS A 260 -16.13 15.94 -3.03
CA LYS A 260 -14.78 16.54 -2.99
C LYS A 260 -14.47 17.34 -1.72
N ASN A 261 -15.48 17.89 -1.06
CA ASN A 261 -15.34 18.68 0.16
C ASN A 261 -15.50 17.87 1.46
N SER A 262 -15.85 16.58 1.36
CA SER A 262 -16.02 15.73 2.54
C SER A 262 -14.68 15.30 3.13
N SER A 263 -14.66 15.00 4.44
CA SER A 263 -13.49 14.37 5.08
C SER A 263 -13.17 12.99 4.45
N TRP A 264 -14.18 12.30 3.91
CA TRP A 264 -14.10 11.00 3.22
C TRP A 264 -13.47 11.06 1.84
N ALA A 265 -13.30 12.25 1.26
CA ALA A 265 -12.66 12.40 -0.05
C ALA A 265 -11.21 11.87 -0.03
N VAL A 266 -10.52 12.01 1.11
CA VAL A 266 -9.12 11.60 1.26
C VAL A 266 -9.01 10.08 1.23
N GLU A 267 -9.72 9.36 2.10
CA GLU A 267 -9.68 7.89 2.12
C GLU A 267 -10.25 7.29 0.83
N SER A 268 -11.32 7.88 0.27
CA SER A 268 -11.87 7.44 -1.02
C SER A 268 -10.85 7.55 -2.16
N SER A 269 -10.03 8.61 -2.15
CA SER A 269 -8.96 8.78 -3.15
C SER A 269 -7.85 7.74 -2.97
N ILE A 270 -7.46 7.44 -1.73
CA ILE A 270 -6.49 6.39 -1.42
C ILE A 270 -7.00 5.02 -1.88
N LYS A 271 -8.26 4.70 -1.58
CA LYS A 271 -8.89 3.44 -2.01
C LYS A 271 -9.01 3.35 -3.52
N LEU A 272 -9.32 4.46 -4.21
CA LEU A 272 -9.33 4.50 -5.67
C LEU A 272 -7.94 4.20 -6.26
N GLU A 273 -6.88 4.85 -5.76
CA GLU A 273 -5.51 4.59 -6.21
C GLU A 273 -5.14 3.13 -6.04
N TYR A 274 -5.50 2.55 -4.88
CA TYR A 274 -5.27 1.15 -4.62
C TYR A 274 -6.07 0.22 -5.56
N VAL A 275 -7.35 0.48 -5.81
CA VAL A 275 -8.15 -0.25 -6.81
C VAL A 275 -7.46 -0.27 -8.17
N LEU A 276 -6.92 0.87 -8.63
CA LEU A 276 -6.21 0.97 -9.90
C LEU A 276 -4.92 0.15 -9.90
N SER A 277 -4.15 0.20 -8.81
CA SER A 277 -2.93 -0.61 -8.66
C SER A 277 -3.24 -2.11 -8.62
N LEU A 278 -4.33 -2.50 -7.94
CA LEU A 278 -4.78 -3.88 -7.82
C LEU A 278 -5.28 -4.41 -9.17
N LYS A 279 -5.98 -3.57 -9.95
CA LYS A 279 -6.41 -3.89 -11.31
C LYS A 279 -5.21 -4.12 -12.24
N ALA A 280 -4.19 -3.25 -12.19
CA ALA A 280 -2.96 -3.43 -12.96
C ALA A 280 -2.22 -4.72 -12.55
N TYR A 281 -2.16 -5.01 -11.25
CA TYR A 281 -1.62 -6.26 -10.73
C TYR A 281 -2.39 -7.48 -11.24
N MET A 282 -3.73 -7.44 -11.20
CA MET A 282 -4.56 -8.54 -11.71
C MET A 282 -4.35 -8.77 -13.21
N ILE A 283 -4.30 -7.70 -14.00
CA ILE A 283 -4.05 -7.80 -15.44
C ILE A 283 -2.69 -8.43 -15.71
N LEU A 284 -1.62 -7.98 -15.06
CA LEU A 284 -0.29 -8.49 -15.35
C LEU A 284 -0.08 -9.93 -14.88
N PHE A 285 -0.55 -10.28 -13.67
CA PHE A 285 -0.21 -11.56 -13.02
C PHE A 285 -1.28 -12.64 -13.15
N PHE A 286 -2.44 -12.32 -13.74
CA PHE A 286 -3.57 -13.24 -13.86
C PHE A 286 -4.30 -13.13 -15.21
N SER A 287 -3.71 -12.49 -16.23
CA SER A 287 -4.27 -12.43 -17.59
C SER A 287 -4.29 -13.79 -18.30
N GLU A 288 -3.45 -14.74 -17.90
CA GLU A 288 -3.44 -16.09 -18.44
C GLU A 288 -4.35 -17.00 -17.61
N GLU A 289 -5.53 -17.28 -18.16
CA GLU A 289 -6.47 -18.41 -17.98
C GLU A 289 -7.85 -17.98 -18.49
#